data_AF-A0A173TUC5-F1
#
_entry.id   AF-A0A173TUC5-F1
#
_cell.length_a   1.000
_cell.length_b   1.000
_cell.length_c   1.000
_cell.angle_alpha   90.00
_cell.angle_beta   90.00
_cell.angle_gamma   90.00
#
_symmetry.space_group_name_H-M   'P 1'
#
loop_
_entity.id
_entity.type
_entity.pdbx_description
1 polymer ?
#
loop_
_entity_poly.entity_id
_entity_poly.type
_entity_poly.pdbx_seq_one_letter_code
_entity_poly.pdbx_strand_id
1 'polypeptide(L)'
;MAGKKDFRITTPRGSVFTVTGKDGSVTAKLEWAPGFAQKKAEGFSRAQAFVDSECLRYMNPLTPRRTGMLIKSGTLGTVIGSGSIEYLAPYARRQYYEHKTKARWFETMKASHKDAIREGAEKLAGQ
;
A
#
# COMPACT_ATOMS: atom_id res chain seq x y z
N MET A 1 -5.07 5.32 16.44
CA MET A 1 -4.53 5.73 15.13
C MET A 1 -3.34 4.86 14.77
N ALA A 2 -3.39 4.20 13.62
CA ALA A 2 -2.30 3.37 13.11
C ALA A 2 -1.12 4.23 12.66
N GLY A 3 0.11 3.80 12.96
CA GLY A 3 1.33 4.43 12.44
C GLY A 3 1.58 4.08 10.97
N LYS A 4 2.53 4.78 10.34
CA LYS A 4 3.00 4.42 8.99
C LYS A 4 3.60 3.02 9.01
N LYS A 5 3.30 2.21 7.97
CA LYS A 5 3.76 0.83 7.89
C LYS A 5 5.27 0.75 7.63
N ASP A 6 5.97 0.00 8.48
CA ASP A 6 7.40 -0.31 8.33
C ASP A 6 7.57 -1.56 7.46
N PHE A 7 8.28 -1.43 6.34
CA PHE A 7 8.55 -2.52 5.40
C PHE A 7 9.96 -3.05 5.61
N ARG A 8 10.09 -4.19 6.30
CA ARG A 8 11.39 -4.85 6.52
C ARG A 8 11.60 -5.98 5.51
N ILE A 9 12.60 -5.81 4.64
CA ILE A 9 13.00 -6.81 3.65
C ILE A 9 14.29 -7.48 4.12
N THR A 10 14.21 -8.77 4.44
CA THR A 10 15.38 -9.59 4.79
C THR A 10 15.91 -10.28 3.54
N THR A 11 17.05 -9.83 3.01
CA THR A 11 17.73 -10.51 1.90
C THR A 11 18.57 -11.68 2.41
N PRO A 12 18.42 -12.90 1.88
CA PRO A 12 19.28 -14.02 2.25
C PRO A 12 20.73 -13.76 1.83
N ARG A 13 21.70 -14.41 2.50
CA ARG A 13 23.10 -14.38 2.08
C ARG A 13 23.21 -14.99 0.67
N GLY A 14 23.97 -14.34 -0.20
CA GLY A 14 24.21 -14.79 -1.57
C GLY A 14 24.86 -16.18 -1.65
N SER A 15 24.91 -16.77 -2.83
CA SER A 15 25.52 -18.08 -3.10
C SER A 15 26.76 -17.94 -3.97
N VAL A 16 27.84 -18.64 -3.61
CA VAL A 16 29.06 -18.73 -4.40
C VAL A 16 29.19 -20.14 -4.95
N PHE A 17 29.36 -20.27 -6.27
CA PHE A 17 29.61 -21.53 -6.95
C PHE A 17 31.03 -21.49 -7.52
N THR A 18 31.85 -22.45 -7.14
CA THR A 18 33.18 -22.63 -7.73
C THR A 18 33.21 -23.99 -8.44
N VAL A 19 33.55 -23.99 -9.72
CA VAL A 19 33.71 -25.19 -10.54
C VAL A 19 35.16 -25.29 -10.98
N THR A 20 35.81 -26.41 -10.66
CA THR A 20 37.21 -26.67 -11.04
C THR A 20 37.23 -27.61 -12.24
N GLY A 21 37.70 -27.11 -13.38
CA GLY A 21 37.93 -27.88 -14.61
C GLY A 21 39.40 -28.32 -14.75
N LYS A 22 39.71 -29.06 -15.82
CA LYS A 22 41.06 -29.56 -16.09
C LYS A 22 42.10 -28.44 -16.31
N ASP A 23 41.67 -27.27 -16.78
CA ASP A 23 42.56 -26.14 -17.13
C ASP A 23 42.39 -24.90 -16.23
N GLY A 24 41.67 -25.02 -15.10
CA GLY A 24 41.51 -23.91 -14.15
C GLY A 24 40.20 -23.94 -13.35
N SER A 25 40.07 -23.03 -12.39
CA SER A 25 38.86 -22.86 -11.57
C SER A 25 38.05 -21.63 -12.00
N VAL A 26 36.75 -21.79 -12.17
CA VAL A 26 35.80 -20.70 -12.42
C VAL A 26 34.93 -20.50 -11.18
N THR A 27 34.86 -19.27 -10.68
CA THR A 27 33.99 -18.91 -9.55
C THR A 27 32.91 -17.93 -9.98
N ALA A 28 31.65 -18.28 -9.73
CA ALA A 28 30.47 -17.44 -9.92
C ALA A 28 29.88 -17.05 -8.56
N LYS A 29 29.58 -15.77 -8.35
CA LYS A 29 29.03 -15.23 -7.10
C LYS A 29 27.69 -14.58 -7.39
N LEU A 30 26.62 -15.08 -6.76
CA LEU A 30 25.30 -14.44 -6.78
C LEU A 30 25.08 -13.71 -5.45
N GLU A 31 25.01 -12.39 -5.51
CA GLU A 31 24.71 -11.54 -4.36
C GLU A 31 23.58 -10.58 -4.68
N TRP A 32 22.80 -10.23 -3.65
CA TRP A 32 21.82 -9.15 -3.76
C TRP A 32 22.54 -7.82 -3.98
N ALA A 33 21.96 -6.99 -4.84
CA ALA A 33 22.50 -5.65 -5.07
C ALA A 33 22.59 -4.88 -3.74
N PRO A 34 23.73 -4.22 -3.44
CA PRO A 34 23.86 -3.39 -2.25
C PRO A 34 22.72 -2.37 -2.16
N GLY A 35 22.05 -2.32 -1.01
CA GLY A 35 20.90 -1.42 -0.79
C GLY A 35 19.58 -1.86 -1.44
N PHE A 36 19.50 -3.06 -2.01
CA PHE A 36 18.25 -3.60 -2.58
C PHE A 36 17.09 -3.57 -1.58
N ALA A 37 17.33 -4.07 -0.35
CA ALA A 37 16.33 -4.13 0.70
C ALA A 37 15.78 -2.73 1.05
N GLN A 38 16.65 -1.74 1.18
CA GLN A 38 16.25 -0.36 1.47
C GLN A 38 15.45 0.24 0.32
N LYS A 39 15.97 0.16 -0.91
CA LYS A 39 15.29 0.70 -2.10
C LYS A 39 13.90 0.10 -2.28
N LYS A 40 13.76 -1.22 -2.10
CA LYS A 40 12.46 -1.88 -2.19
C LYS A 40 11.52 -1.56 -1.03
N ALA A 41 12.04 -1.41 0.19
CA ALA A 41 11.23 -0.94 1.31
C ALA A 41 10.68 0.47 1.07
N GLU A 42 11.48 1.38 0.53
CA GLU A 42 11.07 2.74 0.16
C GLU A 42 10.00 2.73 -0.94
N GLY A 43 10.19 1.92 -1.98
CA GLY A 43 9.20 1.71 -3.05
C GLY A 43 7.86 1.22 -2.52
N PHE A 44 7.86 0.21 -1.64
CA PHE A 44 6.64 -0.28 -1.01
C PHE A 44 5.98 0.74 -0.07
N SER A 45 6.78 1.53 0.65
CA SER A 45 6.27 2.62 1.49
C SER A 45 5.54 3.68 0.67
N ARG A 46 6.09 4.05 -0.49
CA ARG A 46 5.46 4.97 -1.45
C ARG A 46 4.21 4.37 -2.08
N ALA A 47 4.25 3.10 -2.47
CA ALA A 47 3.09 2.40 -3.02
C ALA A 47 1.95 2.32 -2.00
N GLN A 48 2.23 2.02 -0.72
CA GLN A 48 1.21 1.99 0.32
C GLN A 48 0.58 3.37 0.55
N ALA A 49 1.39 4.43 0.59
CA ALA A 49 0.90 5.80 0.71
C ALA A 49 -0.01 6.18 -0.48
N PHE A 50 0.38 5.77 -1.68
CA PHE A 50 -0.45 5.97 -2.88
C PHE A 50 -1.79 5.24 -2.77
N VAL A 51 -1.78 3.94 -2.42
CA VAL A 51 -3.01 3.15 -2.24
C VAL A 51 -3.96 3.83 -1.25
N ASP A 52 -3.46 4.25 -0.09
CA ASP A 52 -4.28 4.88 0.95
C ASP A 52 -4.87 6.22 0.44
N SER A 53 -4.07 7.03 -0.25
CA SER A 53 -4.50 8.31 -0.81
C SER A 53 -5.57 8.15 -1.91
N GLU A 54 -5.41 7.15 -2.77
CA GLU A 54 -6.35 6.87 -3.85
C GLU A 54 -7.66 6.30 -3.34
N CYS A 55 -7.59 5.43 -2.31
CA CYS A 55 -8.78 4.98 -1.62
C CYS A 55 -9.57 6.17 -1.08
N LEU A 56 -8.93 7.10 -0.37
CA LEU A 56 -9.58 8.31 0.15
C LEU A 56 -10.15 9.19 -0.98
N ARG A 57 -9.40 9.36 -2.08
CA ARG A 57 -9.82 10.14 -3.25
C ARG A 57 -11.10 9.57 -3.88
N TYR A 58 -11.12 8.27 -4.17
CA TYR A 58 -12.25 7.61 -4.82
C TYR A 58 -13.44 7.37 -3.90
N MET A 59 -13.24 7.25 -2.59
CA MET A 59 -14.34 7.17 -1.62
C MET A 59 -15.07 8.50 -1.43
N ASN A 60 -14.42 9.64 -1.64
CA ASN A 60 -15.02 10.97 -1.43
C ASN A 60 -16.39 11.15 -2.13
N PRO A 61 -16.54 10.90 -3.46
CA PRO A 61 -17.85 11.02 -4.13
C PRO A 61 -18.88 9.97 -3.67
N LEU A 62 -18.41 8.82 -3.18
CA LEU A 62 -19.26 7.69 -2.76
C LEU A 62 -19.76 7.85 -1.32
N THR A 63 -19.04 8.61 -0.50
CA THR A 63 -19.36 8.80 0.91
C THR A 63 -20.62 9.68 1.08
N PRO A 64 -21.58 9.31 1.94
CA PRO A 64 -22.72 10.14 2.26
C PRO A 64 -22.32 11.56 2.68
N ARG A 65 -22.92 12.56 2.04
CA ARG A 65 -22.60 13.97 2.28
C ARG A 65 -23.82 14.73 2.78
N ARG A 66 -23.72 15.20 4.03
CA ARG A 66 -24.62 16.23 4.59
C ARG A 66 -23.86 17.52 4.86
N THR A 67 -22.86 17.47 5.74
CA THR A 67 -21.98 18.61 6.09
C THR A 67 -20.54 18.44 5.60
N GLY A 68 -20.19 17.26 5.07
CA GLY A 68 -18.82 16.89 4.69
C GLY A 68 -17.94 16.41 5.85
N MET A 69 -18.42 16.44 7.10
CA MET A 69 -17.65 16.00 8.27
C MET A 69 -17.27 14.52 8.20
N LEU A 70 -18.12 13.66 7.63
CA LEU A 70 -17.81 12.24 7.47
C LEU A 70 -16.56 12.02 6.61
N ILE A 71 -16.49 12.70 5.46
CA ILE A 71 -15.34 12.66 4.55
C ILE A 71 -14.09 13.18 5.25
N LYS A 72 -14.20 14.36 5.90
CA LYS A 72 -13.08 14.94 6.66
C LYS A 72 -12.59 14.00 7.77
N SER A 73 -13.49 13.31 8.46
CA SER A 73 -13.13 12.39 9.54
C SER A 73 -12.33 11.18 9.04
N GLY A 74 -12.55 10.73 7.80
CA GLY A 74 -11.74 9.68 7.17
C GLY A 74 -10.33 10.19 6.85
N THR A 75 -10.21 11.39 6.28
CA THR A 75 -8.90 12.00 6.00
C THR A 75 -8.12 12.32 7.28
N LEU A 76 -8.79 12.80 8.33
CA LEU A 76 -8.16 13.13 9.61
C LEU A 76 -7.79 11.90 10.44
N GLY A 77 -8.59 10.83 10.38
CA GLY A 77 -8.33 9.60 11.12
C GLY A 77 -7.30 8.69 10.45
N THR A 78 -7.10 8.83 9.14
CA THR A 78 -6.22 7.97 8.37
C THR A 78 -4.81 8.54 8.30
N VAL A 79 -3.83 7.76 8.76
CA VAL A 79 -2.42 8.04 8.48
C VAL A 79 -2.08 7.44 7.12
N ILE A 80 -1.69 8.30 6.17
CA ILE A 80 -1.33 7.87 4.81
C ILE A 80 -0.08 6.98 4.86
N GLY A 81 -0.20 5.78 4.29
CA GLY A 81 0.85 4.75 4.31
C GLY A 81 0.74 3.77 5.48
N SER A 82 -0.34 3.83 6.27
CA SER A 82 -0.62 2.86 7.33
C SER A 82 -1.24 1.57 6.79
N GLY A 83 -1.89 1.64 5.61
CA GLY A 83 -2.68 0.53 5.07
C GLY A 83 -4.03 0.31 5.76
N SER A 84 -4.47 1.26 6.59
CA SER A 84 -5.76 1.23 7.26
C SER A 84 -6.44 2.59 7.14
N ILE A 85 -7.75 2.58 6.90
CA ILE A 85 -8.55 3.80 6.82
C ILE A 85 -9.47 3.85 8.04
N GLU A 86 -9.31 4.90 8.85
CA GLU A 86 -10.04 5.09 10.09
C GLU A 86 -10.93 6.34 9.98
N TYR A 87 -12.20 6.19 10.35
CA TYR A 87 -13.17 7.30 10.39
C TYR A 87 -13.41 7.69 11.85
N LEU A 88 -13.14 8.95 12.19
CA LEU A 88 -13.29 9.46 13.56
C LEU A 88 -14.74 9.79 13.94
N ALA A 89 -15.64 9.95 12.96
CA ALA A 89 -17.02 10.35 13.24
C ALA A 89 -17.79 9.19 13.94
N PRO A 90 -18.44 9.41 15.10
CA PRO A 90 -19.14 8.35 15.84
C PRO A 90 -20.24 7.64 15.01
N TYR A 91 -20.86 8.38 14.10
CA TYR A 91 -21.90 7.86 13.20
C TYR A 91 -21.34 7.16 11.96
N ALA A 92 -20.02 7.13 11.73
CA ALA A 92 -19.42 6.56 10.52
C ALA A 92 -19.80 5.09 10.33
N ARG A 93 -19.73 4.29 11.40
CA ARG A 93 -20.12 2.87 11.36
C ARG A 93 -21.58 2.69 10.92
N ARG A 94 -22.50 3.45 11.52
CA ARG A 94 -23.93 3.37 11.18
C ARG A 94 -24.16 3.75 9.71
N GLN A 95 -23.54 4.84 9.25
CA GLN A 95 -23.63 5.25 7.85
C GLN A 95 -23.00 4.23 6.90
N TYR A 96 -21.92 3.58 7.32
CA TYR A 96 -21.25 2.57 6.48
C TYR A 96 -22.12 1.34 6.24
N TYR A 97 -22.84 0.85 7.25
CA TYR A 97 -23.63 -0.38 7.13
C TYR A 97 -25.10 -0.16 6.77
N GLU A 98 -25.72 0.92 7.26
CA GLU A 98 -27.18 1.09 7.24
C GLU A 98 -27.65 2.16 6.25
N HIS A 99 -26.74 2.89 5.60
CA HIS A 99 -27.16 3.95 4.68
C HIS A 99 -27.87 3.36 3.44
N LYS A 100 -29.13 3.76 3.24
CA LYS A 100 -30.02 3.19 2.23
C LYS A 100 -29.46 3.12 0.80
N THR A 101 -28.76 4.16 0.34
CA THR A 101 -28.27 4.26 -1.06
C THR A 101 -26.76 4.34 -1.24
N LYS A 102 -26.00 4.65 -0.18
CA LYS A 102 -24.56 4.94 -0.23
C LYS A 102 -23.79 4.21 0.88
N ALA A 103 -24.31 3.06 1.33
CA ALA A 103 -23.59 2.19 2.26
C ALA A 103 -22.34 1.58 1.61
N ARG A 104 -21.40 1.14 2.44
CA ARG A 104 -20.20 0.38 2.05
C ARG A 104 -19.37 1.04 0.93
N TRP A 105 -19.20 2.36 1.00
CA TRP A 105 -18.48 3.14 -0.01
C TRP A 105 -17.02 2.66 -0.24
N PHE A 106 -16.38 2.03 0.75
CA PHE A 106 -15.08 1.39 0.56
C PHE A 106 -15.15 0.15 -0.33
N GLU A 107 -16.16 -0.70 -0.16
CA GLU A 107 -16.39 -1.86 -1.03
C GLU A 107 -16.74 -1.43 -2.45
N THR A 108 -17.61 -0.43 -2.59
CA THR A 108 -17.95 0.14 -3.91
C THR A 108 -16.72 0.72 -4.60
N MET A 109 -15.89 1.46 -3.86
CA MET A 109 -14.62 1.99 -4.38
C MET A 109 -13.71 0.86 -4.87
N LYS A 110 -13.51 -0.19 -4.06
CA LYS A 110 -12.71 -1.36 -4.47
C LYS A 110 -13.26 -2.03 -5.71
N ALA A 111 -14.57 -2.25 -5.79
CA ALA A 111 -15.20 -2.89 -6.93
C ALA A 111 -14.95 -2.12 -8.24
N SER A 112 -14.99 -0.79 -8.19
CA SER A 112 -14.86 0.06 -9.38
C SER A 112 -13.43 0.51 -9.72
N HIS A 113 -12.53 0.61 -8.73
CA HIS A 113 -11.23 1.26 -8.91
C HIS A 113 -10.01 0.42 -8.49
N LYS A 114 -10.21 -0.84 -8.04
CA LYS A 114 -9.08 -1.71 -7.62
C LYS A 114 -7.97 -1.82 -8.66
N ASP A 115 -8.32 -1.92 -9.94
CA ASP A 115 -7.35 -2.16 -11.00
C ASP A 115 -6.51 -0.90 -11.29
N ALA A 116 -7.15 0.28 -11.29
CA ALA A 116 -6.45 1.56 -11.42
C ALA A 116 -5.52 1.83 -10.23
N ILE A 117 -5.97 1.55 -9.00
CA ILE A 117 -5.15 1.69 -7.80
C ILE A 117 -3.97 0.71 -7.84
N ARG A 118 -4.20 -0.54 -8.25
CA ARG A 118 -3.16 -1.55 -8.38
C ARG A 118 -2.09 -1.12 -9.39
N GLU A 119 -2.50 -0.69 -10.58
CA GLU A 119 -1.58 -0.24 -11.63
C GLU A 119 -0.72 0.96 -11.17
N GLY A 120 -1.32 1.94 -10.49
CA GLY A 120 -0.57 3.08 -9.95
C GLY A 120 0.41 2.67 -8.84
N ALA A 121 0.01 1.74 -7.97
CA ALA A 121 0.89 1.20 -6.93
C ALA A 121 2.06 0.39 -7.50
N GLU A 122 1.82 -0.41 -8.54
CA GLU A 122 2.85 -1.20 -9.24
C GLU A 122 3.94 -0.29 -9.84
N LYS A 123 3.54 0.83 -10.47
CA LYS A 123 4.49 1.82 -11.02
C LYS A 123 5.41 2.40 -9.94
N LEU A 124 4.92 2.56 -8.72
CA LEU A 124 5.69 3.12 -7.60
C LEU A 124 6.54 2.07 -6.86
N ALA A 125 6.06 0.82 -6.79
CA ALA A 125 6.81 -0.29 -6.20
C ALA A 125 7.92 -0.84 -7.11
N GLY A 126 7.75 -0.65 -8.43
CA GLY A 126 8.73 -1.04 -9.45
C GLY A 126 9.96 -0.12 -9.52
N GLN A 127 9.79 1.16 -9.19
CA GLN A 127 10.87 2.15 -9.04
C GLN A 127 11.85 1.75 -7.93
#